data_AF-L1IJW2-F1
#
_entry.id   AF-L1IJW2-F1
#
_cell.length_a   1.000
_cell.length_b   1.000
_cell.length_c   1.000
_cell.angle_alpha   90.00
_cell.angle_beta   90.00
_cell.angle_gamma   90.00
#
_symmetry.space_group_name_H-M   'P 1'
#
loop_
_entity.id
_entity.type
_entity.pdbx_description
1 polymer ?
#
loop_
_entity_poly.entity_id
_entity_poly.type
_entity_poly.pdbx_seq_one_letter_code
_entity_poly.pdbx_strand_id
1 'polypeptide(L)'
;MVIAEIIEIMHTSTIIHDTVLEDYDALEKGNAAHRIYASSVAGNKISILAGDFLLSRASVLLSSLRNTAIVEIMASALEAIMKGQMQLHRPVTQKFGMETYQKNLATRTGNLLASGCQCVALVAGYERGSEVAKAAFDYGMHIGIAYQMMKDLKITEKNYEKLLLKMKQCLDGGECPPFDPYELNEPLQRAGALMFAIDAEPELEKYARDGFDNIDSLLMVREKIVEFKAVEGVQKCAEKHVEEAIQALSILPQSEHIAALQNLAYMLVEPSQYRIQRASYDSKGALIARGKATEKSGTQVVQLLRSARQGARLGLFSMGEHVKGTIDRMSERIRRAGKQKDGENK
;
A
#
# COMPACT_ATOMS: atom_id res chain seq x y z
N MET A 1 8.71 7.25 26.09
CA MET A 1 9.23 6.01 25.45
C MET A 1 8.19 4.88 25.45
N VAL A 2 7.52 4.60 26.58
CA VAL A 2 6.55 3.49 26.72
C VAL A 2 5.39 3.52 25.70
N ILE A 3 4.86 4.69 25.34
CA ILE A 3 3.78 4.78 24.32
C ILE A 3 4.24 4.31 22.94
N ALA A 4 5.43 4.69 22.50
CA ALA A 4 5.97 4.26 21.21
C ALA A 4 6.16 2.74 21.16
N GLU A 5 6.63 2.15 22.26
CA GLU A 5 6.74 0.69 22.41
C GLU A 5 5.37 0.00 22.33
N ILE A 6 4.35 0.52 23.02
CA ILE A 6 2.99 -0.02 22.97
C ILE A 6 2.43 0.01 21.55
N ILE A 7 2.58 1.13 20.85
CA ILE A 7 2.10 1.30 19.46
C ILE A 7 2.77 0.27 18.55
N GLU A 8 4.09 0.10 18.66
CA GLU A 8 4.84 -0.84 17.83
C GLU A 8 4.46 -2.30 18.12
N ILE A 9 4.22 -2.65 19.39
CA ILE A 9 3.74 -3.98 19.78
C ILE A 9 2.35 -4.24 19.18
N MET A 10 1.43 -3.28 19.27
CA MET A 10 0.10 -3.39 18.66
C MET A 10 0.19 -3.50 17.13
N HIS A 11 1.01 -2.67 16.49
CA HIS A 11 1.24 -2.72 15.05
C HIS A 11 1.80 -4.08 14.61
N THR A 12 2.83 -4.57 15.31
CA THR A 12 3.44 -5.88 15.06
C THR A 12 2.43 -7.00 15.20
N SER A 13 1.55 -6.94 16.21
CA SER A 13 0.47 -7.92 16.35
C SER A 13 -0.46 -7.93 15.15
N THR A 14 -0.86 -6.75 14.65
CA THR A 14 -1.74 -6.66 13.49
C THR A 14 -1.09 -7.25 12.23
N ILE A 15 0.22 -7.04 12.04
CA ILE A 15 0.96 -7.65 10.93
C ILE A 15 0.95 -9.18 11.05
N ILE A 16 1.22 -9.72 12.24
CA ILE A 16 1.24 -11.18 12.45
C ILE A 16 -0.14 -11.78 12.16
N HIS A 17 -1.21 -11.16 12.66
CA HIS A 17 -2.57 -11.63 12.40
C HIS A 17 -2.97 -11.48 10.93
N ASP A 18 -2.60 -10.39 10.26
CA ASP A 18 -2.86 -10.19 8.83
C ASP A 18 -2.23 -11.31 7.98
N THR A 19 -1.03 -11.80 8.32
CA THR A 19 -0.42 -12.92 7.57
C THR A 19 -1.17 -14.25 7.66
N VAL A 20 -2.10 -14.41 8.61
CA VAL A 20 -2.99 -15.59 8.69
C VAL A 20 -4.27 -15.37 7.88
N LEU A 21 -4.70 -14.12 7.75
CA LEU A 21 -5.90 -13.73 7.02
C LEU A 21 -5.66 -13.67 5.51
N GLU A 22 -4.42 -13.39 5.10
CA GLU A 22 -4.00 -13.41 3.71
C GLU A 22 -3.76 -14.87 3.28
N ASP A 23 -4.59 -15.38 2.38
CA ASP A 23 -4.67 -16.79 1.92
C ASP A 23 -3.50 -17.16 0.97
N TYR A 24 -2.28 -16.75 1.33
CA TYR A 24 -1.09 -17.01 0.53
C TYR A 24 -0.61 -18.47 0.66
N ASP A 25 0.23 -18.89 -0.28
CA ASP A 25 1.11 -20.03 -0.05
C ASP A 25 2.00 -19.73 1.17
N ALA A 26 1.56 -20.24 2.32
CA ALA A 26 2.12 -19.97 3.63
C ALA A 26 3.61 -20.33 3.72
N LEU A 27 4.08 -21.25 2.87
CA LEU A 27 5.48 -21.70 2.88
C LEU A 27 6.42 -20.70 2.19
N GLU A 28 5.98 -20.05 1.10
CA GLU A 28 6.78 -19.02 0.40
C GLU A 28 6.56 -17.61 0.95
N LYS A 29 5.32 -17.27 1.34
CA LYS A 29 4.89 -15.90 1.65
C LYS A 29 4.43 -15.70 3.09
N GLY A 30 4.27 -16.77 3.86
CA GLY A 30 3.88 -16.70 5.27
C GLY A 30 4.99 -16.19 6.17
N ASN A 31 4.63 -15.81 7.41
CA ASN A 31 5.59 -15.34 8.42
C ASN A 31 6.56 -16.45 8.89
N ALA A 32 7.47 -16.13 9.82
CA ALA A 32 8.44 -17.09 10.33
C ALA A 32 7.81 -18.37 10.90
N ALA A 33 6.63 -18.29 11.52
CA ALA A 33 5.93 -19.47 12.04
C ALA A 33 5.52 -20.42 10.91
N HIS A 34 4.99 -19.90 9.80
CA HIS A 34 4.62 -20.73 8.65
C HIS A 34 5.83 -21.48 8.07
N ARG A 35 6.99 -20.80 7.96
CA ARG A 35 8.23 -21.40 7.48
C ARG A 35 8.82 -22.44 8.43
N ILE A 36 8.75 -22.19 9.74
CA ILE A 36 9.34 -23.08 10.76
C ILE A 36 8.53 -24.37 10.90
N TYR A 37 7.20 -24.27 10.91
CA TYR A 37 6.34 -25.42 11.19
C TYR A 37 5.91 -26.20 9.95
N ALA A 38 6.28 -25.73 8.74
CA ALA A 38 6.05 -26.37 7.44
C ALA A 38 4.62 -26.88 7.21
N SER A 39 3.64 -26.29 7.90
CA SER A 39 2.22 -26.65 7.88
C SER A 39 1.42 -25.38 8.10
N SER A 40 0.54 -25.04 7.15
CA SER A 40 -0.29 -23.84 7.24
C SER A 40 -1.16 -23.85 8.50
N VAL A 41 -1.69 -25.01 8.91
CA VAL A 41 -2.53 -25.12 10.12
C VAL A 41 -1.72 -24.84 11.40
N ALA A 42 -0.51 -25.39 11.51
CA ALA A 42 0.34 -25.15 12.66
C ALA A 42 0.88 -23.71 12.68
N GLY A 43 1.30 -23.21 11.51
CA GLY A 43 1.74 -21.82 11.32
C GLY A 43 0.66 -20.81 11.70
N ASN A 44 -0.58 -21.03 11.27
CA ASN A 44 -1.72 -20.16 11.61
C ASN A 44 -1.96 -20.13 13.12
N LYS A 45 -2.00 -21.29 13.78
CA LYS A 45 -2.23 -21.36 15.24
C LYS A 45 -1.14 -20.64 16.03
N ILE A 46 0.13 -20.82 15.66
CA ILE A 46 1.25 -20.14 16.33
C ILE A 46 1.23 -18.64 16.07
N SER A 47 0.89 -18.21 14.86
CA SER A 47 0.77 -16.80 14.50
C SER A 47 -0.34 -16.10 15.29
N ILE A 48 -1.50 -16.73 15.41
CA ILE A 48 -2.62 -16.21 16.23
C ILE A 48 -2.16 -16.02 17.68
N LEU A 49 -1.57 -17.07 18.29
CA LEU A 49 -1.09 -17.02 19.68
C LEU A 49 0.02 -15.97 19.88
N ALA A 50 0.92 -15.81 18.91
CA ALA A 50 1.98 -14.81 18.97
C ALA A 50 1.42 -13.38 18.94
N GLY A 51 0.44 -13.11 18.08
CA GLY A 51 -0.27 -11.82 18.09
C GLY A 51 -1.02 -11.59 19.40
N ASP A 52 -1.75 -12.59 19.90
CA ASP A 52 -2.47 -12.49 21.17
C ASP A 52 -1.54 -12.20 22.35
N PHE A 53 -0.35 -12.82 22.36
CA PHE A 53 0.69 -12.54 23.35
C PHE A 53 1.18 -11.08 23.28
N LEU A 54 1.40 -10.54 22.08
CA LEU A 54 1.79 -9.14 21.90
C LEU A 54 0.69 -8.19 22.38
N LEU A 55 -0.59 -8.43 22.04
CA LEU A 55 -1.70 -7.62 22.54
C LEU A 55 -1.83 -7.69 24.07
N SER A 56 -1.62 -8.86 24.66
CA SER A 56 -1.57 -9.03 26.12
C SER A 56 -0.43 -8.19 26.72
N ARG A 57 0.76 -8.22 26.12
CA ARG A 57 1.90 -7.41 26.56
C ARG A 57 1.62 -5.91 26.45
N ALA A 58 1.04 -5.45 25.33
CA ALA A 58 0.64 -4.07 25.14
C ALA A 58 -0.40 -3.63 26.20
N SER A 59 -1.34 -4.52 26.54
CA SER A 59 -2.36 -4.26 27.57
C SER A 59 -1.74 -4.09 28.96
N VAL A 60 -0.77 -4.93 29.33
CA VAL A 60 -0.02 -4.80 30.58
C VAL A 60 0.73 -3.47 30.63
N LEU A 61 1.43 -3.11 29.55
CA LEU A 61 2.16 -1.84 29.46
C LEU A 61 1.21 -0.64 29.55
N LEU A 62 0.07 -0.65 28.85
CA LEU A 62 -0.95 0.38 28.94
C LEU A 62 -1.46 0.56 30.37
N SER A 63 -1.79 -0.54 31.05
CA SER A 63 -2.27 -0.50 32.44
C SER A 63 -1.22 0.09 33.40
N SER A 64 0.06 -0.16 33.13
CA SER A 64 1.18 0.33 33.96
C SER A 64 1.33 1.85 33.92
N LEU A 65 0.82 2.52 32.88
CA LEU A 65 0.82 3.98 32.76
C LEU A 65 -0.12 4.66 33.76
N ARG A 66 -1.09 3.92 34.32
CA ARG A 66 -2.10 4.43 35.27
C ARG A 66 -2.82 5.70 34.79
N ASN A 67 -2.99 5.82 33.48
CA ASN A 67 -3.70 6.92 32.84
C ASN A 67 -4.87 6.33 32.03
N THR A 68 -6.07 6.39 32.60
CA THR A 68 -7.28 5.80 32.00
C THR A 68 -7.62 6.42 30.65
N ALA A 69 -7.37 7.72 30.44
CA ALA A 69 -7.62 8.37 29.17
C ALA A 69 -6.75 7.80 28.04
N ILE A 70 -5.47 7.52 28.30
CA ILE A 70 -4.58 6.86 27.33
C ILE A 70 -5.04 5.42 27.06
N VAL A 71 -5.41 4.69 28.11
CA VAL A 71 -5.92 3.31 27.97
C VAL A 71 -7.16 3.28 27.10
N GLU A 72 -8.12 4.18 27.33
CA GLU A 72 -9.34 4.32 26.52
C GLU A 72 -9.02 4.63 25.05
N ILE A 73 -8.15 5.63 24.79
CA ILE A 73 -7.79 6.01 23.42
C ILE A 73 -7.18 4.83 22.67
N MET A 74 -6.23 4.13 23.28
CA MET A 74 -5.56 3.00 22.63
C MET A 74 -6.46 1.77 22.49
N ALA A 75 -7.34 1.50 23.46
CA ALA A 75 -8.32 0.42 23.37
C ALA A 75 -9.34 0.68 22.25
N SER A 76 -9.87 1.91 22.15
CA SER A 76 -10.74 2.32 21.04
C SER A 76 -10.01 2.25 19.70
N ALA A 77 -8.72 2.58 19.67
CA ALA A 77 -7.92 2.47 18.46
C ALA A 77 -7.82 1.02 17.98
N LEU A 78 -7.51 0.10 18.90
CA LEU A 78 -7.46 -1.33 18.63
C LEU A 78 -8.82 -1.88 18.17
N GLU A 79 -9.91 -1.50 18.84
CA GLU A 79 -11.26 -1.91 18.44
C GLU A 79 -11.60 -1.48 17.01
N ALA A 80 -11.25 -0.23 16.63
CA ALA A 80 -11.47 0.27 15.29
C ALA A 80 -10.67 -0.51 14.23
N ILE A 81 -9.42 -0.86 14.51
CA ILE A 81 -8.59 -1.68 13.60
C ILE A 81 -9.24 -3.06 13.40
N MET A 82 -9.64 -3.72 14.49
CA MET A 82 -10.29 -5.03 14.45
C MET A 82 -11.61 -4.97 13.66
N LYS A 83 -12.43 -3.93 13.88
CA LYS A 83 -13.66 -3.71 13.10
C LYS A 83 -13.35 -3.50 11.61
N GLY A 84 -12.30 -2.75 11.29
CA GLY A 84 -11.85 -2.53 9.91
C GLY A 84 -11.39 -3.82 9.23
N GLN A 85 -10.61 -4.65 9.93
CA GLN A 85 -10.20 -5.97 9.44
C GLN A 85 -11.41 -6.88 9.19
N MET A 86 -12.35 -6.95 10.13
CA MET A 86 -13.56 -7.77 9.98
C MET A 86 -14.43 -7.34 8.78
N GLN A 87 -14.44 -6.05 8.42
CA GLN A 87 -15.20 -5.57 7.26
C GLN A 87 -14.64 -6.08 5.93
N LEU A 88 -13.32 -6.26 5.81
CA LEU A 88 -12.68 -6.76 4.59
C LEU A 88 -13.07 -8.21 4.27
N HIS A 89 -13.46 -8.99 5.28
CA HIS A 89 -13.84 -10.40 5.13
C HIS A 89 -15.35 -10.62 5.08
N ARG A 90 -16.16 -9.55 5.08
CA ARG A 90 -17.62 -9.66 4.91
C ARG A 90 -18.00 -9.61 3.42
N PRO A 91 -19.07 -10.32 3.00
CA PRO A 91 -19.60 -10.23 1.65
C PRO A 91 -19.89 -8.77 1.27
N VAL A 92 -19.38 -8.38 0.09
CA VAL A 92 -19.30 -7.00 -0.37
C VAL A 92 -20.70 -6.42 -0.61
N THR A 93 -21.18 -5.63 0.35
CA THR A 93 -22.25 -4.64 0.14
C THR A 93 -21.71 -3.21 0.13
N GLN A 94 -20.39 -3.06 0.22
CA GLN A 94 -19.69 -1.78 0.34
C GLN A 94 -19.44 -1.18 -1.05
N LYS A 95 -19.68 0.13 -1.19
CA LYS A 95 -19.35 0.88 -2.40
C LYS A 95 -17.83 0.97 -2.55
N PHE A 96 -17.32 0.77 -3.75
CA PHE A 96 -15.91 1.00 -4.08
C PHE A 96 -15.69 2.43 -4.57
N GLY A 97 -14.46 2.91 -4.48
CA GLY A 97 -14.09 4.28 -4.81
C GLY A 97 -13.13 4.91 -3.81
N MET A 98 -12.62 6.10 -4.13
CA MET A 98 -11.59 6.78 -3.33
C MET A 98 -12.07 7.19 -1.94
N GLU A 99 -13.36 7.51 -1.78
CA GLU A 99 -13.94 7.85 -0.48
C GLU A 99 -13.88 6.67 0.49
N THR A 100 -14.40 5.51 0.07
CA THR A 100 -14.37 4.27 0.86
C THR A 100 -12.94 3.82 1.14
N TYR A 101 -12.07 3.91 0.13
CA TYR A 101 -10.64 3.61 0.27
C TYR A 101 -10.00 4.45 1.37
N GLN A 102 -10.15 5.78 1.32
CA GLN A 102 -9.62 6.69 2.35
C GLN A 102 -10.19 6.41 3.74
N LYS A 103 -11.49 6.12 3.84
CA LYS A 103 -12.12 5.78 5.12
C LYS A 103 -11.54 4.49 5.72
N ASN A 104 -11.27 3.50 4.87
CA ASN A 104 -10.62 2.26 5.29
C ASN A 104 -9.18 2.51 5.76
N LEU A 105 -8.41 3.32 5.03
CA LEU A 105 -7.05 3.72 5.45
C LEU A 105 -7.06 4.47 6.79
N ALA A 106 -7.99 5.42 6.96
CA ALA A 106 -8.15 6.18 8.18
C ALA A 106 -8.44 5.27 9.38
N THR A 107 -9.33 4.28 9.20
CA THR A 107 -9.73 3.37 10.29
C THR A 107 -8.63 2.37 10.65
N ARG A 108 -7.92 1.82 9.65
CA ARG A 108 -7.00 0.69 9.85
C ARG A 108 -5.56 1.12 10.11
N THR A 109 -5.05 2.12 9.38
CA THR A 109 -3.67 2.57 9.48
C THR A 109 -3.55 3.92 10.18
N GLY A 110 -4.35 4.90 9.75
CA GLY A 110 -4.30 6.27 10.29
C GLY A 110 -4.62 6.32 11.78
N ASN A 111 -5.65 5.59 12.22
CA ASN A 111 -6.17 5.65 13.58
C ASN A 111 -5.15 5.23 14.65
N LEU A 112 -4.39 4.16 14.44
CA LEU A 112 -3.39 3.72 15.43
C LEU A 112 -2.29 4.77 15.62
N LEU A 113 -1.80 5.34 14.51
CA LEU A 113 -0.76 6.36 14.54
C LEU A 113 -1.28 7.68 15.12
N ALA A 114 -2.50 8.08 14.75
CA ALA A 114 -3.19 9.25 15.27
C ALA A 114 -3.40 9.16 16.79
N SER A 115 -4.00 8.06 17.27
CA SER A 115 -4.19 7.79 18.69
C SER A 115 -2.86 7.74 19.44
N GLY A 116 -1.82 7.19 18.83
CA GLY A 116 -0.47 7.19 19.39
C GLY A 116 0.11 8.59 19.59
N CYS A 117 0.03 9.43 18.55
CA CYS A 117 0.49 10.81 18.60
C CYS A 117 -0.31 11.62 19.63
N GLN A 118 -1.62 11.43 19.70
CA GLN A 118 -2.48 12.02 20.73
C GLN A 118 -2.04 11.60 22.14
N CYS A 119 -1.80 10.30 22.37
CA CYS A 119 -1.34 9.79 23.66
C CYS A 119 0.01 10.39 24.09
N VAL A 120 0.91 10.67 23.14
CA VAL A 120 2.18 11.36 23.45
C VAL A 120 1.92 12.77 24.01
N ALA A 121 0.94 13.51 23.47
CA ALA A 121 0.54 14.80 24.03
C ALA A 121 -0.01 14.66 25.46
N LEU A 122 -0.82 13.62 25.73
CA LEU A 122 -1.33 13.36 27.09
C LEU A 122 -0.21 13.03 28.08
N VAL A 123 0.79 12.24 27.66
CA VAL A 123 1.97 11.95 28.48
C VAL A 123 2.79 13.22 28.76
N ALA A 124 2.80 14.18 27.83
CA ALA A 124 3.44 15.47 28.01
C ALA A 124 2.64 16.44 28.91
N GLY A 125 1.50 16.02 29.46
CA GLY A 125 0.69 16.79 30.41
C GLY A 125 -0.43 17.61 29.77
N TYR A 126 -0.67 17.48 28.46
CA TYR A 126 -1.80 18.13 27.80
C TYR A 126 -3.11 17.38 28.06
N GLU A 127 -4.20 18.11 28.24
CA GLU A 127 -5.53 17.52 28.35
C GLU A 127 -5.98 16.90 27.02
N ARG A 128 -6.83 15.85 27.10
CA ARG A 128 -7.33 15.12 25.94
C ARG A 128 -8.00 16.00 24.89
N GLY A 129 -8.74 17.02 25.33
CA GLY A 129 -9.45 17.97 24.48
C GLY A 129 -8.64 19.20 24.06
N SER A 130 -7.36 19.28 24.44
CA SER A 130 -6.52 20.41 24.08
C SER A 130 -6.27 20.48 22.58
N GLU A 131 -6.05 21.69 22.07
CA GLU A 131 -5.71 21.90 20.66
C GLU A 131 -4.40 21.18 20.28
N VAL A 132 -3.45 21.05 21.23
CA VAL A 132 -2.20 20.29 21.05
C VAL A 132 -2.46 18.80 20.87
N ALA A 133 -3.31 18.20 21.71
CA ALA A 133 -3.66 16.78 21.59
C ALA A 133 -4.41 16.50 20.27
N LYS A 134 -5.28 17.42 19.85
CA LYS A 134 -5.97 17.35 18.56
C LYS A 134 -5.01 17.48 17.38
N ALA A 135 -4.10 18.46 17.41
CA ALA A 135 -3.08 18.63 16.38
C ALA A 135 -2.18 17.40 16.23
N ALA A 136 -1.78 16.78 17.35
CA ALA A 136 -1.02 15.55 17.33
C ALA A 136 -1.80 14.38 16.70
N PHE A 137 -3.10 14.26 17.02
CA PHE A 137 -3.99 13.28 16.40
C PHE A 137 -4.10 13.51 14.88
N ASP A 138 -4.41 14.73 14.47
CA ASP A 138 -4.62 15.10 13.06
C ASP A 138 -3.33 14.87 12.24
N TYR A 139 -2.17 15.25 12.77
CA TYR A 139 -0.87 14.95 12.16
C TYR A 139 -0.69 13.43 11.95
N GLY A 140 -0.90 12.62 13.00
CA GLY A 140 -0.74 11.16 12.90
C GLY A 140 -1.73 10.51 11.94
N MET A 141 -2.98 11.01 11.87
CA MET A 141 -4.01 10.52 10.97
C MET A 141 -3.61 10.73 9.51
N HIS A 142 -3.27 11.96 9.17
CA HIS A 142 -2.93 12.33 7.80
C HIS A 142 -1.62 11.68 7.31
N ILE A 143 -0.59 11.62 8.16
CA ILE A 143 0.66 10.88 7.87
C ILE A 143 0.37 9.40 7.62
N GLY A 144 -0.46 8.77 8.47
CA GLY A 144 -0.77 7.35 8.36
C GLY A 144 -1.52 7.02 7.07
N ILE A 145 -2.46 7.87 6.65
CA ILE A 145 -3.17 7.73 5.38
C ILE A 145 -2.21 7.92 4.20
N ALA A 146 -1.43 9.02 4.18
CA ALA A 146 -0.48 9.29 3.10
C ALA A 146 0.56 8.17 2.94
N TYR A 147 1.11 7.68 4.05
CA TYR A 147 2.06 6.56 4.04
C TYR A 147 1.46 5.31 3.40
N GLN A 148 0.24 4.95 3.76
CA GLN A 148 -0.40 3.74 3.24
C GLN A 148 -0.77 3.90 1.76
N MET A 149 -1.25 5.08 1.34
CA MET A 149 -1.49 5.36 -0.09
C MET A 149 -0.22 5.17 -0.94
N MET A 150 0.90 5.75 -0.49
CA MET A 150 2.17 5.64 -1.22
C MET A 150 2.73 4.21 -1.21
N LYS A 151 2.55 3.49 -0.09
CA LYS A 151 2.89 2.06 0.02
C LYS A 151 2.08 1.22 -0.96
N ASP A 152 0.77 1.43 -1.05
CA ASP A 152 -0.12 0.68 -1.96
C ASP A 152 0.21 0.96 -3.44
N LEU A 153 0.53 2.21 -3.78
CA LEU A 153 1.01 2.57 -5.12
C LEU A 153 2.31 1.82 -5.47
N LYS A 154 3.29 1.81 -4.56
CA LYS A 154 4.55 1.10 -4.78
C LYS A 154 4.36 -0.41 -4.96
N ILE A 155 3.43 -1.01 -4.21
CA ILE A 155 3.09 -2.43 -4.36
C ILE A 155 2.44 -2.68 -5.73
N THR A 156 1.53 -1.80 -6.13
CA THR A 156 0.85 -1.83 -7.43
C THR A 156 1.86 -1.76 -8.58
N GLU A 157 2.78 -0.81 -8.57
CA GLU A 157 3.84 -0.67 -9.57
C GLU A 157 4.72 -1.92 -9.64
N LYS A 158 5.20 -2.41 -8.49
CA LYS A 158 6.05 -3.61 -8.42
C LYS A 158 5.35 -4.86 -8.98
N ASN A 159 4.04 -4.99 -8.74
CA ASN A 159 3.26 -6.11 -9.27
C ASN A 159 3.09 -6.02 -10.79
N TYR A 160 2.86 -4.82 -11.33
CA TYR A 160 2.86 -4.62 -12.78
C TYR A 160 4.22 -4.89 -13.42
N GLU A 161 5.33 -4.47 -12.80
CA GLU A 161 6.69 -4.76 -13.30
C GLU A 161 6.97 -6.27 -13.36
N LYS A 162 6.60 -7.01 -12.30
CA LYS A 162 6.72 -8.47 -12.28
C LYS A 162 5.93 -9.12 -13.40
N LEU A 163 4.69 -8.67 -13.63
CA LEU A 163 3.85 -9.19 -14.70
C LEU A 163 4.47 -8.92 -16.08
N LEU A 164 4.98 -7.71 -16.32
CA LEU A 164 5.66 -7.35 -17.57
C LEU A 164 6.90 -8.23 -17.81
N LEU A 165 7.69 -8.50 -16.78
CA LEU A 165 8.85 -9.38 -16.87
C LEU A 165 8.45 -10.81 -17.25
N LYS A 166 7.41 -11.36 -16.61
CA LYS A 166 6.87 -12.69 -16.91
C LYS A 166 6.35 -12.79 -18.36
N MET A 167 5.61 -11.79 -18.82
CA MET A 167 5.12 -11.76 -20.20
C MET A 167 6.26 -11.67 -21.22
N LYS A 168 7.32 -10.91 -20.92
CA LYS A 168 8.51 -10.84 -21.78
C LYS A 168 9.19 -12.20 -21.93
N GLN A 169 9.31 -12.96 -20.82
CA GLN A 169 9.85 -14.32 -20.86
C GLN A 169 9.02 -15.27 -21.73
N CYS A 170 7.69 -15.13 -21.76
CA CYS A 170 6.86 -15.88 -22.71
C CYS A 170 7.22 -15.56 -24.17
N LEU A 171 7.35 -14.26 -24.47
CA LEU A 171 7.57 -13.78 -25.84
C LEU A 171 8.94 -14.18 -26.38
N ASP A 172 9.95 -14.30 -25.51
CA ASP A 172 11.29 -14.76 -25.83
C ASP A 172 11.40 -16.30 -26.00
N GLY A 173 10.26 -16.99 -26.15
CA GLY A 173 10.19 -18.44 -26.40
C GLY A 173 10.13 -19.30 -25.14
N GLY A 174 9.98 -18.70 -23.96
CA GLY A 174 9.70 -19.41 -22.71
C GLY A 174 8.24 -19.86 -22.61
N GLU A 175 7.96 -20.81 -21.72
CA GLU A 175 6.59 -21.13 -21.34
C GLU A 175 5.94 -19.93 -20.67
N CYS A 176 4.69 -19.66 -21.03
CA CYS A 176 3.99 -18.54 -20.42
C CYS A 176 3.53 -18.94 -19.03
N PRO A 177 3.99 -18.24 -17.96
CA PRO A 177 3.67 -18.67 -16.62
C PRO A 177 2.16 -18.56 -16.43
N PRO A 178 1.54 -19.54 -15.75
CA PRO A 178 0.11 -19.49 -15.48
C PRO A 178 -0.22 -18.18 -14.76
N PHE A 179 -1.36 -17.59 -15.11
CA PHE A 179 -1.91 -16.49 -14.31
C PHE A 179 -2.14 -17.03 -12.90
N ASP A 180 -1.47 -16.42 -11.92
CA ASP A 180 -1.70 -16.70 -10.51
C ASP A 180 -2.56 -15.54 -9.95
N PRO A 181 -3.87 -15.76 -9.79
CA PRO A 181 -4.77 -14.78 -9.16
C PRO A 181 -4.27 -14.35 -7.78
N TYR A 182 -3.58 -15.22 -7.03
CA TYR A 182 -3.14 -14.94 -5.67
C TYR A 182 -1.88 -14.07 -5.60
N GLU A 183 -1.06 -14.01 -6.65
CA GLU A 183 0.09 -13.09 -6.69
C GLU A 183 -0.33 -11.64 -7.00
N LEU A 184 -1.40 -11.46 -7.77
CA LEU A 184 -1.75 -10.18 -8.38
C LEU A 184 -3.09 -9.62 -7.93
N ASN A 185 -4.08 -10.44 -7.56
CA ASN A 185 -5.44 -9.96 -7.26
C ASN A 185 -5.49 -9.18 -5.96
N GLU A 186 -5.14 -9.76 -4.81
CA GLU A 186 -5.34 -9.07 -3.52
C GLU A 186 -4.70 -7.66 -3.45
N PRO A 187 -3.44 -7.46 -3.88
CA PRO A 187 -2.83 -6.14 -3.82
C PRO A 187 -3.41 -5.15 -4.84
N LEU A 188 -3.91 -5.62 -5.99
CA LEU A 188 -4.44 -4.77 -7.06
C LEU A 188 -5.93 -4.48 -6.90
N GLN A 189 -6.70 -5.42 -6.34
CA GLN A 189 -8.13 -5.29 -6.02
C GLN A 189 -8.38 -4.16 -5.03
N ARG A 190 -7.43 -3.94 -4.11
CA ARG A 190 -7.54 -2.94 -3.03
C ARG A 190 -6.67 -1.71 -3.27
N ALA A 191 -6.00 -1.64 -4.41
CA ALA A 191 -5.11 -0.52 -4.73
C ALA A 191 -5.88 0.78 -4.90
N GLY A 192 -5.37 1.87 -4.32
CA GLY A 192 -5.92 3.21 -4.53
C GLY A 192 -6.06 3.58 -6.02
N ALA A 193 -5.16 3.08 -6.88
CA ALA A 193 -5.24 3.33 -8.33
C ALA A 193 -6.49 2.70 -8.98
N LEU A 194 -6.90 1.50 -8.56
CA LEU A 194 -8.14 0.89 -9.04
C LEU A 194 -9.35 1.64 -8.49
N MET A 195 -9.33 2.03 -7.21
CA MET A 195 -10.42 2.80 -6.59
C MET A 195 -10.63 4.15 -7.29
N PHE A 196 -9.54 4.83 -7.65
CA PHE A 196 -9.58 6.05 -8.45
C PHE A 196 -10.15 5.80 -9.85
N ALA A 197 -9.75 4.71 -10.50
CA ALA A 197 -10.30 4.34 -11.81
C ALA A 197 -11.80 4.00 -11.74
N ILE A 198 -12.26 3.36 -10.66
CA ILE A 198 -13.68 3.05 -10.43
C ILE A 198 -14.51 4.33 -10.30
N ASP A 199 -14.00 5.37 -9.65
CA ASP A 199 -14.70 6.65 -9.55
C ASP A 199 -14.92 7.30 -10.94
N ALA A 200 -14.01 7.05 -11.90
CA ALA A 200 -14.14 7.51 -13.28
C ALA A 200 -15.00 6.56 -14.14
N GLU A 201 -14.90 5.25 -13.91
CA GLU A 201 -15.59 4.21 -14.67
C GLU A 201 -16.14 3.11 -13.73
N PRO A 202 -17.40 3.23 -13.28
CA PRO A 202 -17.98 2.32 -12.28
C PRO A 202 -18.05 0.85 -12.70
N GLU A 203 -17.99 0.54 -14.00
CA GLU A 203 -17.97 -0.84 -14.51
C GLU A 203 -16.72 -1.62 -14.06
N LEU A 204 -15.66 -0.92 -13.65
CA LEU A 204 -14.45 -1.53 -13.11
C LEU A 204 -14.65 -2.12 -11.69
N GLU A 205 -15.76 -1.81 -11.02
CA GLU A 205 -16.08 -2.27 -9.66
C GLU A 205 -16.01 -3.80 -9.52
N LYS A 206 -16.44 -4.53 -10.55
CA LYS A 206 -16.38 -6.00 -10.58
C LYS A 206 -14.97 -6.53 -10.32
N TYR A 207 -13.93 -5.83 -10.76
CA TYR A 207 -12.55 -6.27 -10.54
C TYR A 207 -12.10 -6.05 -9.11
N ALA A 208 -12.59 -5.02 -8.42
CA ALA A 208 -12.32 -4.83 -7.00
C ALA A 208 -13.08 -5.84 -6.12
N ARG A 209 -14.27 -6.27 -6.57
CA ARG A 209 -15.12 -7.23 -5.86
C ARG A 209 -14.69 -8.68 -6.08
N ASP A 210 -14.60 -9.08 -7.35
CA ASP A 210 -14.47 -10.48 -7.76
C ASP A 210 -13.02 -10.82 -8.12
N GLY A 211 -12.22 -9.79 -8.45
CA GLY A 211 -10.83 -9.95 -8.87
C GLY A 211 -10.67 -10.03 -10.37
N PHE A 212 -9.47 -10.42 -10.78
CA PHE A 212 -9.14 -10.61 -12.18
C PHE A 212 -9.18 -12.10 -12.50
N ASP A 213 -9.90 -12.45 -13.56
CA ASP A 213 -10.09 -13.84 -13.98
C ASP A 213 -8.97 -14.32 -14.91
N ASN A 214 -8.30 -13.39 -15.59
CA ASN A 214 -7.25 -13.65 -16.57
C ASN A 214 -6.36 -12.42 -16.81
N ILE A 215 -5.24 -12.64 -17.50
CA ILE A 215 -4.26 -11.59 -17.83
C ILE A 215 -4.87 -10.47 -18.66
N ASP A 216 -5.77 -10.78 -19.60
CA ASP A 216 -6.38 -9.76 -20.48
C ASP A 216 -7.20 -8.74 -19.67
N SER A 217 -7.97 -9.22 -18.70
CA SER A 217 -8.75 -8.37 -17.80
C SER A 217 -7.86 -7.45 -16.96
N LEU A 218 -6.74 -7.97 -16.47
CA LEU A 218 -5.76 -7.20 -15.70
C LEU A 218 -5.09 -6.13 -16.57
N LEU A 219 -4.68 -6.48 -17.80
CA LEU A 219 -4.06 -5.54 -18.74
C LEU A 219 -5.04 -4.42 -19.13
N MET A 220 -6.30 -4.74 -19.37
CA MET A 220 -7.34 -3.75 -19.65
C MET A 220 -7.50 -2.77 -18.49
N VAL A 221 -7.61 -3.26 -17.24
CA VAL A 221 -7.70 -2.37 -16.07
C VAL A 221 -6.44 -1.54 -15.89
N ARG A 222 -5.26 -2.10 -16.17
CA ARG A 222 -4.01 -1.33 -16.17
C ARG A 222 -4.04 -0.20 -17.21
N GLU A 223 -4.55 -0.45 -18.40
CA GLU A 223 -4.72 0.59 -19.43
C GLU A 223 -5.64 1.70 -18.95
N LYS A 224 -6.76 1.36 -18.30
CA LYS A 224 -7.68 2.33 -17.68
C LYS A 224 -7.02 3.15 -16.58
N ILE A 225 -6.25 2.51 -15.70
CA ILE A 225 -5.45 3.20 -14.65
C ILE A 225 -4.50 4.23 -15.26
N VAL A 226 -3.87 3.92 -16.40
CA VAL A 226 -2.99 4.85 -17.12
C VAL A 226 -3.79 5.95 -17.82
N GLU A 227 -4.87 5.60 -18.50
CA GLU A 227 -5.77 6.53 -19.20
C GLU A 227 -6.31 7.61 -18.24
N PHE A 228 -6.78 7.18 -17.07
CA PHE A 228 -7.31 8.06 -16.03
C PHE A 228 -6.25 8.74 -15.16
N LYS A 229 -4.96 8.48 -15.41
CA LYS A 229 -3.85 9.01 -14.59
C LYS A 229 -4.06 8.74 -13.10
N ALA A 230 -4.53 7.53 -12.79
CA ALA A 230 -4.96 7.17 -11.44
C ALA A 230 -3.78 7.13 -10.45
N VAL A 231 -2.58 6.77 -10.91
CA VAL A 231 -1.37 6.82 -10.08
C VAL A 231 -1.07 8.26 -9.65
N GLU A 232 -1.06 9.21 -10.59
CA GLU A 232 -0.87 10.63 -10.29
C GLU A 232 -2.01 11.20 -9.45
N GLY A 233 -3.24 10.72 -9.66
CA GLY A 233 -4.41 11.08 -8.86
C GLY A 233 -4.24 10.70 -7.39
N VAL A 234 -3.88 9.45 -7.11
CA VAL A 234 -3.63 8.95 -5.75
C VAL A 234 -2.43 9.65 -5.12
N GLN A 235 -1.36 9.90 -5.88
CA GLN A 235 -0.20 10.65 -5.38
C GLN A 235 -0.60 12.06 -4.93
N LYS A 236 -1.42 12.78 -5.71
CA LYS A 236 -1.94 14.10 -5.31
C LYS A 236 -2.81 14.03 -4.05
N CYS A 237 -3.61 12.96 -3.89
CA CYS A 237 -4.36 12.75 -2.65
C CYS A 237 -3.43 12.56 -1.45
N ALA A 238 -2.34 11.80 -1.61
CA ALA A 238 -1.34 11.63 -0.56
C ALA A 238 -0.61 12.95 -0.24
N GLU A 239 -0.25 13.74 -1.27
CA GLU A 239 0.34 15.08 -1.11
C GLU A 239 -0.58 16.00 -0.31
N LYS A 240 -1.89 16.01 -0.59
CA LYS A 240 -2.87 16.78 0.18
C LYS A 240 -2.89 16.39 1.65
N HIS A 241 -2.84 15.09 1.96
CA HIS A 241 -2.75 14.65 3.36
C HIS A 241 -1.43 15.07 4.01
N VAL A 242 -0.31 15.06 3.29
CA VAL A 242 0.96 15.60 3.80
C VAL A 242 0.83 17.09 4.15
N GLU A 243 0.18 17.87 3.30
CA GLU A 243 -0.11 19.29 3.57
C GLU A 243 -0.99 19.47 4.81
N GLU A 244 -2.07 18.70 4.93
CA GLU A 244 -2.97 18.71 6.11
C GLU A 244 -2.22 18.31 7.40
N ALA A 245 -1.33 17.31 7.34
CA ALA A 245 -0.48 16.91 8.46
C ALA A 245 0.44 18.05 8.91
N ILE A 246 1.13 18.70 7.97
CA ILE A 246 2.04 19.80 8.27
C ILE A 246 1.27 21.00 8.83
N GLN A 247 0.07 21.29 8.31
CA GLN A 247 -0.80 22.33 8.82
C GLN A 247 -1.21 22.06 10.27
N ALA A 248 -1.50 20.81 10.64
CA ALA A 248 -1.82 20.44 12.01
C ALA A 248 -0.70 20.80 13.00
N LEU A 249 0.57 20.74 12.58
CA LEU A 249 1.72 21.11 13.42
C LEU A 249 1.87 22.63 13.65
N SER A 250 1.14 23.48 12.93
CA SER A 250 1.32 24.94 12.97
C SER A 250 1.05 25.58 14.33
N ILE A 251 0.25 24.94 15.17
CA ILE A 251 -0.03 25.37 16.55
C ILE A 251 1.16 25.17 17.49
N LEU A 252 2.07 24.24 17.17
CA LEU A 252 3.18 23.88 18.04
C LEU A 252 4.34 24.88 17.91
N PRO A 253 5.06 25.20 19.00
CA PRO A 253 6.23 26.05 18.94
C PRO A 253 7.28 25.49 17.98
N GLN A 254 7.87 26.36 17.15
CA GLN A 254 8.93 25.98 16.22
C GLN A 254 10.13 25.39 16.99
N SER A 255 10.58 24.23 16.53
CA SER A 255 11.71 23.49 17.13
C SER A 255 12.30 22.51 16.11
N GLU A 256 13.47 21.97 16.42
CA GLU A 256 14.08 20.89 15.62
C GLU A 256 13.17 19.65 15.50
N HIS A 257 12.35 19.38 16.51
CA HIS A 257 11.42 18.25 16.51
C HIS A 257 10.26 18.48 15.54
N ILE A 258 9.68 19.70 15.50
CA ILE A 258 8.65 20.05 14.52
C ILE A 258 9.22 20.00 13.09
N ALA A 259 10.43 20.54 12.88
CA ALA A 259 11.09 20.45 11.60
C ALA A 259 11.34 18.98 11.17
N ALA A 260 11.70 18.10 12.11
CA ALA A 260 11.87 16.67 11.83
C ALA A 260 10.55 15.98 11.44
N LEU A 261 9.43 16.32 12.10
CA LEU A 261 8.10 15.80 11.74
C LEU A 261 7.66 16.29 10.35
N GLN A 262 7.86 17.57 10.04
CA GLN A 262 7.59 18.12 8.70
C GLN A 262 8.42 17.41 7.62
N ASN A 263 9.72 17.20 7.88
CA ASN A 263 10.60 16.46 6.96
C ASN A 263 10.12 15.02 6.77
N LEU A 264 9.70 14.33 7.84
CA LEU A 264 9.14 12.98 7.76
C LEU A 264 7.90 12.95 6.85
N ALA A 265 7.03 13.95 6.97
CA ALA A 265 5.84 14.10 6.13
C ALA A 265 6.20 14.25 4.64
N TYR A 266 7.12 15.19 4.32
CA TYR A 266 7.56 15.41 2.94
C TYR A 266 8.20 14.18 2.31
N MET A 267 9.01 13.44 3.08
CA MET A 267 9.68 12.22 2.60
C MET A 267 8.71 11.12 2.12
N LEU A 268 7.43 11.16 2.50
CA LEU A 268 6.44 10.17 2.06
C LEU A 268 6.08 10.31 0.58
N VAL A 269 6.02 11.54 0.09
CA VAL A 269 5.57 11.87 -1.27
C VAL A 269 6.72 12.30 -2.18
N GLU A 270 7.91 12.54 -1.62
CA GLU A 270 9.11 12.77 -2.43
C GLU A 270 9.50 11.52 -3.24
N PRO A 271 9.83 11.67 -4.53
CA PRO A 271 10.35 10.57 -5.33
C PRO A 271 11.60 9.98 -4.67
N SER A 272 11.63 8.66 -4.53
CA SER A 272 12.69 7.84 -3.91
C SER A 272 14.13 8.02 -4.45
N GLN A 273 14.36 9.00 -5.32
CA GLN A 273 15.66 9.40 -5.87
C GLN A 273 16.49 10.28 -4.92
N TYR A 274 15.93 10.78 -3.82
CA TYR A 274 16.66 11.62 -2.86
C TYR A 274 16.72 10.96 -1.47
N ARG A 275 17.78 10.18 -1.21
CA ARG A 275 18.22 9.97 0.17
C ARG A 275 18.86 11.27 0.67
N ILE A 276 18.12 12.08 1.41
CA ILE A 276 18.68 13.25 2.09
C ILE A 276 19.68 12.77 3.15
N GLN A 277 20.96 13.10 2.99
CA GLN A 277 21.90 13.03 4.12
C GLN A 277 21.55 14.15 5.09
N ARG A 278 21.51 13.83 6.40
CA ARG A 278 21.11 14.70 7.52
C ARG A 278 21.42 16.18 7.28
N ALA A 279 20.39 17.02 7.31
CA ALA A 279 20.55 18.47 7.36
C ALA A 279 21.29 18.86 8.66
N SER A 280 22.23 19.81 8.56
CA SER A 280 22.94 20.37 9.72
C SER A 280 22.28 21.68 10.14
N TYR A 281 21.95 21.78 11.43
CA TYR A 281 21.33 22.92 12.07
C TYR A 281 22.28 23.51 13.10
N ASP A 282 22.20 24.83 13.33
CA ASP A 282 22.98 25.49 14.39
C ASP A 282 22.33 25.28 15.76
N SER A 283 23.02 25.74 16.81
CA SER A 283 22.54 25.67 18.19
C SER A 283 21.28 26.48 18.46
N LYS A 284 20.73 27.19 17.46
CA LYS A 284 19.49 27.95 17.52
C LYS A 284 18.42 27.40 16.56
N GLY A 285 18.68 26.27 15.90
CA GLY A 285 17.75 25.59 14.99
C GLY A 285 17.69 26.18 13.57
N ALA A 286 18.58 27.10 13.20
CA ALA A 286 18.66 27.62 11.84
C ALA A 286 19.44 26.66 10.93
N LEU A 287 18.96 26.47 9.70
CA LEU A 287 19.55 25.57 8.71
C LEU A 287 20.93 26.10 8.26
N ILE A 288 22.02 25.38 8.55
CA ILE A 288 23.38 25.77 8.17
C ILE A 288 23.69 25.32 6.74
N ALA A 289 23.32 24.10 6.38
CA ALA A 289 23.58 23.53 5.05
C ALA A 289 22.58 22.44 4.67
N ARG A 290 22.05 22.51 3.44
CA ARG A 290 21.42 21.37 2.78
C ARG A 290 22.52 20.45 2.24
N GLY A 291 22.54 19.18 2.65
CA GLY A 291 23.44 18.20 2.05
C GLY A 291 23.19 18.14 0.54
N LYS A 292 24.22 18.40 -0.27
CA LYS A 292 24.09 18.27 -1.73
C LYS A 292 23.84 16.80 -2.07
N ALA A 293 22.78 16.55 -2.85
CA ALA A 293 22.46 15.23 -3.38
C ALA A 293 23.65 14.69 -4.18
N THR A 294 24.21 13.55 -3.75
CA THR A 294 25.14 12.79 -4.58
C THR A 294 24.34 11.75 -5.37
N GLU A 295 24.28 11.91 -6.69
CA GLU A 295 23.82 10.86 -7.58
C GLU A 295 24.67 9.60 -7.39
N LYS A 296 24.04 8.44 -7.23
CA LYS A 296 24.72 7.16 -7.51
C LYS A 296 23.88 6.29 -8.44
N SER A 297 24.54 5.89 -9.53
CA SER A 297 24.39 4.63 -10.29
C SER A 297 23.03 4.25 -10.87
N GLY A 298 21.98 5.07 -10.75
CA GLY A 298 20.70 4.87 -11.47
C GLY A 298 20.70 5.45 -12.89
N THR A 299 21.75 6.18 -13.28
CA THR A 299 21.80 6.94 -14.54
C THR A 299 21.67 6.05 -15.78
N GLN A 300 22.12 4.79 -15.71
CA GLN A 300 21.93 3.81 -16.79
C GLN A 300 20.48 3.32 -16.91
N VAL A 301 19.77 3.12 -15.79
CA VAL A 301 18.36 2.67 -15.79
C VAL A 301 17.41 3.81 -16.12
N VAL A 302 17.70 5.04 -15.65
CA VAL A 302 16.92 6.24 -16.01
C VAL A 302 17.16 6.64 -17.47
N GLN A 303 18.37 6.45 -18.01
CA GLN A 303 18.58 6.56 -19.46
C GLN A 303 17.79 5.48 -20.21
N LEU A 304 17.79 4.22 -19.75
CA LEU A 304 16.99 3.14 -20.36
C LEU A 304 15.48 3.44 -20.34
N LEU A 305 14.96 3.96 -19.23
CA LEU A 305 13.55 4.33 -19.07
C LEU A 305 13.19 5.58 -19.88
N ARG A 306 14.12 6.54 -20.03
CA ARG A 306 13.95 7.67 -20.95
C ARG A 306 13.93 7.20 -22.40
N SER A 307 14.80 6.26 -22.79
CA SER A 307 14.79 5.64 -24.11
C SER A 307 13.49 4.86 -24.37
N ALA A 308 12.98 4.12 -23.37
CA ALA A 308 11.70 3.41 -23.45
C ALA A 308 10.51 4.38 -23.54
N ARG A 309 10.53 5.48 -22.79
CA ARG A 309 9.53 6.56 -22.85
C ARG A 309 9.57 7.33 -24.17
N GLN A 310 10.74 7.44 -24.80
CA GLN A 310 10.93 8.05 -26.11
C GLN A 310 10.44 7.11 -27.23
N GLY A 311 10.66 5.80 -27.10
CA GLY A 311 10.07 4.77 -27.98
C GLY A 311 8.55 4.71 -27.91
N ALA A 312 7.96 4.86 -26.72
CA ALA A 312 6.51 4.94 -26.52
C ALA A 312 5.89 6.26 -27.04
N ARG A 313 6.64 7.38 -27.01
CA ARG A 313 6.21 8.67 -27.58
C ARG A 313 6.32 8.75 -29.11
N LEU A 314 7.22 7.97 -29.72
CA LEU A 314 7.49 8.00 -31.17
C LEU A 314 6.64 7.01 -31.97
N GLY A 315 5.66 6.31 -31.36
CA GLY A 315 4.80 5.38 -32.07
C GLY A 315 5.52 4.18 -32.70
N LEU A 316 6.79 3.93 -32.32
CA LEU A 316 7.59 2.82 -32.86
C LEU A 316 7.23 1.46 -32.24
N PHE A 317 6.40 1.43 -31.21
CA PHE A 317 5.70 0.22 -30.76
C PHE A 317 4.24 0.29 -31.23
N SER A 318 4.08 -0.03 -32.50
CA SER A 318 2.86 -0.57 -33.10
C SER A 318 2.45 -1.86 -32.36
N MET A 319 1.92 -1.73 -31.13
CA MET A 319 1.17 -2.80 -30.46
C MET A 319 -0.11 -3.11 -31.25
N GLY A 320 -0.59 -2.14 -32.05
CA GLY A 320 -1.75 -2.27 -32.92
C GLY A 320 -1.58 -3.28 -34.07
N GLU A 321 -0.39 -3.45 -34.67
CA GLU A 321 -0.21 -4.41 -35.76
C GLU A 321 0.17 -5.81 -35.26
N HIS A 322 0.87 -5.91 -34.13
CA HIS A 322 1.25 -7.21 -33.57
C HIS A 322 0.13 -7.92 -32.81
N VAL A 323 -0.75 -7.20 -32.12
CA VAL A 323 -1.95 -7.80 -31.51
C VAL A 323 -2.92 -8.28 -32.61
N LYS A 324 -3.10 -7.49 -33.67
CA LYS A 324 -3.94 -7.84 -34.83
C LYS A 324 -3.41 -9.07 -35.59
N GLY A 325 -2.11 -9.13 -35.86
CA GLY A 325 -1.48 -10.30 -36.48
C GLY A 325 -1.46 -11.57 -35.60
N THR A 326 -1.61 -11.44 -34.29
CA THR A 326 -1.65 -12.58 -33.36
C THR A 326 -3.08 -13.12 -33.20
N ILE A 327 -4.08 -12.23 -33.19
CA ILE A 327 -5.50 -12.58 -33.23
C ILE A 327 -5.83 -13.29 -34.56
N ASP A 328 -5.39 -12.78 -35.71
CA ASP A 328 -5.67 -13.39 -37.02
C ASP A 328 -5.09 -14.82 -37.15
N ARG A 329 -3.89 -15.06 -36.59
CA ARG A 329 -3.24 -16.39 -36.58
C ARG A 329 -3.89 -17.37 -35.60
N MET A 330 -4.43 -16.89 -34.48
CA MET A 330 -5.22 -17.71 -33.56
C MET A 330 -6.57 -18.10 -34.18
N SER A 331 -7.25 -17.17 -34.88
CA SER A 331 -8.50 -17.44 -35.59
C SER A 331 -8.33 -18.47 -36.72
N GLU A 332 -7.22 -18.43 -37.47
CA GLU A 332 -6.91 -19.46 -38.48
C GLU A 332 -6.65 -20.85 -37.88
N ARG A 333 -5.96 -20.93 -36.73
CA ARG A 333 -5.68 -22.20 -36.05
C ARG A 333 -6.93 -22.84 -35.47
N ILE A 334 -7.83 -22.05 -34.90
CA ILE A 334 -9.13 -22.54 -34.39
C ILE A 334 -10.00 -23.05 -35.55
N ARG A 335 -10.00 -22.35 -36.71
CA ARG A 335 -10.73 -22.77 -37.92
C ARG A 335 -10.18 -24.05 -38.55
N ARG A 336 -8.87 -24.31 -38.45
CA ARG A 336 -8.24 -25.57 -38.90
C ARG A 336 -8.50 -26.73 -37.92
N ALA A 337 -8.50 -26.46 -36.62
CA ALA A 337 -8.82 -27.47 -35.60
C ALA A 337 -10.30 -27.90 -35.62
N GLY A 338 -11.22 -26.99 -35.96
CA GLY A 338 -12.63 -27.32 -36.16
C GLY A 338 -12.88 -28.22 -37.38
N LYS A 339 -12.19 -27.97 -38.50
CA LYS A 339 -12.34 -28.79 -39.72
C LYS A 339 -11.75 -30.20 -39.60
N GLN A 340 -10.80 -30.43 -38.70
CA GLN A 340 -10.25 -31.77 -38.45
C GLN A 340 -11.19 -32.63 -37.59
N LYS A 341 -12.01 -32.03 -36.71
CA LYS A 341 -12.98 -32.79 -35.90
C LYS A 341 -14.22 -33.25 -36.68
N ASP A 342 -14.65 -32.52 -37.70
CA ASP A 342 -15.79 -32.92 -38.55
C ASP A 342 -15.43 -33.98 -39.61
N GLY A 343 -14.13 -34.27 -39.79
CA GLY A 343 -13.62 -35.25 -40.77
C GLY A 343 -13.34 -36.65 -40.22
N GLU A 344 -13.35 -36.84 -38.89
CA GLU A 344 -12.98 -38.12 -38.25
C GLU A 344 -14.16 -38.81 -37.52
N ASN A 345 -15.40 -38.35 -37.71
CA ASN A 345 -16.58 -39.03 -37.16
C ASN A 345 -17.73 -39.20 -38.19
N LYS A 346 -17.36 -39.49 -39.45
CA LYS A 346 -18.25 -40.10 -40.45
C LYS A 346 -17.69 -41.43 -40.91
#